data_AF-A0AAV5TIB9-F1
#
_entry.id   AF-A0AAV5TIB9-F1
#
_cell.length_a   1.000
_cell.length_b   1.000
_cell.length_c   1.000
_cell.angle_alpha   90.00
_cell.angle_beta   90.00
_cell.angle_gamma   90.00
#
_symmetry.space_group_name_H-M   'P 1'
#
loop_
_entity.id
_entity.type
_entity.pdbx_description
1 polymer ?
#
loop_
_entity_poly.entity_id
_entity_poly.type
_entity_poly.pdbx_seq_one_letter_code
_entity_poly.pdbx_strand_id
1 'polypeptide(L)'
;MIPLLLLGLAAINAADLSDENRGQWSVLSENGTLCIKMYAQIDLKLSYVKDDDSLAEAGIIMVPVDATTENSSCYEKVQVGEDIVDSQVLQLNFPNNEGWNVRIYYTEDARLDVDPGDYALYQVTVTANYSSMPDVFKDTPKGHTHTYYSVIDFTDPPFIANDEYTKVGDCLYCPDSQAYIINEDPHHGPPASVSLTNLQMQAYMTGDDFGKIVTCAEDENELDLVPVIVSCILAGLVLFTLVAYFVYRARLPIDILNITEQEFEEDEYELHHEKQQLHENGQGQINNGFHEQEQRY
;
A
#
# COMPACT_ATOMS: atom_id res chain seq x y z
N MET A 1 -15.61 -48.08 -20.69
CA MET A 1 -14.73 -47.86 -19.52
C MET A 1 -14.46 -46.38 -19.44
N ILE A 2 -15.07 -45.72 -18.46
CA ILE A 2 -14.96 -44.27 -18.21
C ILE A 2 -14.10 -44.15 -16.94
N PRO A 3 -12.97 -43.44 -16.94
CA PRO A 3 -12.27 -43.16 -15.70
C PRO A 3 -12.93 -41.94 -15.04
N LEU A 4 -13.48 -42.20 -13.86
CA LEU A 4 -14.04 -41.23 -12.93
C LEU A 4 -12.86 -40.47 -12.28
N LEU A 5 -12.72 -39.18 -12.56
CA LEU A 5 -11.71 -38.32 -11.94
C LEU A 5 -12.32 -37.73 -10.67
N LEU A 6 -11.96 -38.30 -9.52
CA LEU A 6 -12.30 -37.82 -8.19
C LEU A 6 -11.54 -36.51 -7.93
N LEU A 7 -12.24 -35.38 -7.98
CA LEU A 7 -11.79 -34.13 -7.37
C LEU A 7 -11.95 -34.26 -5.85
N GLY A 8 -10.83 -34.48 -5.16
CA GLY A 8 -10.74 -34.31 -3.72
C GLY A 8 -10.80 -32.82 -3.39
N LEU A 9 -11.91 -32.37 -2.84
CA LEU A 9 -11.99 -31.11 -2.11
C LEU A 9 -11.11 -31.24 -0.86
N ALA A 10 -9.94 -30.62 -0.89
CA ALA A 10 -9.19 -30.33 0.33
C ALA A 10 -9.99 -29.25 1.08
N ALA A 11 -10.68 -29.67 2.15
CA ALA A 11 -11.14 -28.74 3.17
C ALA A 11 -9.89 -28.15 3.82
N ILE A 12 -9.58 -26.90 3.48
CA ILE A 12 -8.64 -26.10 4.23
C ILE A 12 -9.35 -25.78 5.53
N ASN A 13 -9.00 -26.52 6.59
CA ASN A 13 -9.25 -26.04 7.94
C ASN A 13 -8.46 -24.73 8.06
N ALA A 14 -9.15 -23.60 8.16
CA ALA A 14 -8.57 -22.37 8.65
C ALA A 14 -8.10 -22.68 10.08
N ALA A 15 -6.82 -23.01 10.20
CA ALA A 15 -6.16 -23.05 11.48
C ALA A 15 -6.20 -21.63 12.01
N ASP A 16 -6.83 -21.48 13.17
CA ASP A 16 -6.74 -20.34 14.06
C ASP A 16 -5.24 -20.11 14.34
N LEU A 17 -4.61 -19.24 13.53
CA LEU A 17 -3.28 -18.74 13.80
C LEU A 17 -3.44 -17.86 15.04
N SER A 18 -3.06 -18.39 16.20
CA SER A 18 -2.85 -17.60 17.39
C SER A 18 -1.84 -16.50 17.03
N ASP A 19 -2.35 -15.31 16.79
CA ASP A 19 -1.54 -14.14 16.52
C ASP A 19 -0.95 -13.66 17.85
N GLU A 20 0.12 -14.35 18.29
CA GLU A 20 0.76 -14.13 19.60
C GLU A 20 1.28 -12.69 19.77
N ASN A 21 1.42 -11.94 18.67
CA ASN A 21 1.89 -10.55 18.65
C ASN A 21 0.76 -9.52 18.54
N ARG A 22 -0.49 -9.97 18.45
CA ARG A 22 -1.65 -9.07 18.37
C ARG A 22 -2.16 -8.73 19.75
N GLY A 23 -1.98 -7.48 20.15
CA GLY A 23 -2.56 -6.96 21.37
C GLY A 23 -4.07 -6.82 21.25
N GLN A 24 -4.74 -6.83 22.41
CA GLN A 24 -6.19 -6.69 22.50
C GLN A 24 -6.54 -5.68 23.59
N TRP A 25 -7.00 -4.51 23.18
CA TRP A 25 -7.21 -3.38 24.07
C TRP A 25 -8.65 -2.89 24.00
N SER A 26 -9.15 -2.41 25.14
CA SER A 26 -10.48 -1.84 25.26
C SER A 26 -10.49 -0.66 26.22
N VAL A 27 -11.37 0.29 25.96
CA VAL A 27 -11.57 1.49 26.76
C VAL A 27 -13.03 1.59 27.17
N LEU A 28 -13.25 1.66 28.47
CA LEU A 28 -14.56 1.81 29.07
C LEU A 28 -14.73 3.26 29.53
N SER A 29 -15.93 3.80 29.32
CA SER A 29 -16.34 5.06 29.94
C SER A 29 -16.51 4.92 31.45
N GLU A 30 -16.66 6.04 32.15
CA GLU A 30 -16.96 6.06 33.60
C GLU A 30 -18.22 5.26 33.96
N ASN A 31 -19.16 5.12 33.01
CA ASN A 31 -20.40 4.36 33.19
C ASN A 31 -20.27 2.87 32.85
N GLY A 32 -19.07 2.39 32.49
CA GLY A 32 -18.81 1.01 32.09
C GLY A 32 -19.25 0.69 30.65
N THR A 33 -19.65 1.67 29.85
CA THR A 33 -19.93 1.48 28.42
C THR A 33 -18.62 1.46 27.65
N LEU A 34 -18.41 0.42 26.84
CA LEU A 34 -17.28 0.30 25.91
C LEU A 34 -17.36 1.40 24.85
N CYS A 35 -16.27 2.12 24.64
CA CYS A 35 -16.20 3.17 23.62
C CYS A 35 -15.14 2.88 22.54
N ILE A 36 -14.03 2.25 22.91
CA ILE A 36 -12.98 1.84 21.97
C ILE A 36 -12.65 0.37 22.19
N LYS A 37 -12.46 -0.37 21.10
CA LYS A 37 -11.90 -1.72 21.07
C LYS A 37 -10.95 -1.83 19.90
N MET A 38 -9.73 -2.31 20.12
CA MET A 38 -8.70 -2.42 19.09
C MET A 38 -7.89 -3.70 19.29
N TYR A 39 -7.79 -4.50 18.24
CA TYR A 39 -6.85 -5.60 18.12
C TYR A 39 -5.85 -5.26 17.03
N ALA A 40 -4.55 -5.28 17.31
CA ALA A 40 -3.53 -5.06 16.29
C ALA A 40 -2.15 -5.51 16.78
N GLN A 41 -1.27 -5.85 15.84
CA GLN A 41 0.16 -5.74 16.05
C GLN A 41 0.58 -4.31 15.67
N ILE A 42 1.36 -3.65 16.55
CA ILE A 42 1.82 -2.28 16.34
C ILE A 42 3.34 -2.25 16.43
N ASP A 43 3.99 -1.86 15.33
CA ASP A 43 5.44 -1.75 15.23
C ASP A 43 5.86 -0.28 15.06
N LEU A 44 6.85 0.16 15.83
CA LEU A 44 7.36 1.53 15.80
C LEU A 44 8.76 1.55 15.17
N LYS A 45 8.97 2.50 14.27
CA LYS A 45 10.30 2.84 13.73
C LYS A 45 10.62 4.27 14.13
N LEU A 46 11.58 4.44 15.02
CA LEU A 46 11.90 5.73 15.63
C LEU A 46 13.36 6.08 15.33
N SER A 47 13.62 7.34 15.05
CA SER A 47 14.97 7.91 15.07
C SER A 47 15.14 8.78 16.31
N TYR A 48 16.35 8.91 16.82
CA TYR A 48 16.66 9.71 17.99
C TYR A 48 17.97 10.49 17.81
N VAL A 49 18.10 11.58 18.55
CA VAL A 49 19.30 12.41 18.58
C VAL A 49 20.18 11.96 19.75
N LYS A 50 21.46 11.71 19.45
CA LYS A 50 22.49 11.33 20.44
C LYS A 50 23.09 12.55 21.13
N ASP A 51 23.89 12.31 22.16
CA ASP A 51 24.65 13.31 22.93
C ASP A 51 25.60 14.16 22.05
N ASP A 52 26.01 13.65 20.89
CA ASP A 52 26.87 14.34 19.92
C ASP A 52 26.10 15.08 18.81
N ASP A 53 24.79 15.26 19.01
CA ASP A 53 23.83 15.82 18.05
C ASP A 53 23.66 15.01 16.75
N SER A 54 24.23 13.80 16.67
CA SER A 54 24.02 12.92 15.52
C SER A 54 22.68 12.18 15.60
N LEU A 55 22.05 11.96 14.44
CA LEU A 55 20.82 11.17 14.33
C LEU A 55 21.15 9.68 14.28
N ALA A 56 20.36 8.87 14.96
CA ALA A 56 20.43 7.41 14.91
C ALA A 56 19.04 6.77 14.84
N GLU A 57 18.96 5.60 14.23
CA GLU A 57 17.72 4.81 14.17
C GLU A 57 17.66 3.85 15.35
N ALA A 58 16.54 3.83 16.06
CA ALA A 58 16.15 2.70 16.89
C ALA A 58 15.63 1.60 15.95
N GLY A 59 16.04 0.36 16.19
CA GLY A 59 15.43 -0.78 15.49
C GLY A 59 13.91 -0.84 15.70
N ILE A 60 13.25 -1.85 15.13
CA ILE A 60 11.80 -2.00 15.29
C ILE A 60 11.47 -2.21 16.77
N ILE A 61 10.62 -1.35 17.31
CA ILE A 61 10.10 -1.46 18.68
C ILE A 61 8.65 -1.92 18.59
N MET A 62 8.38 -3.12 19.07
CA MET A 62 7.02 -3.68 19.11
C MET A 62 6.27 -3.13 20.33
N VAL A 63 5.02 -2.71 20.14
CA VAL A 63 4.14 -2.36 21.25
C VAL A 63 3.78 -3.64 22.02
N PRO A 64 3.95 -3.69 23.35
CA PRO A 64 3.65 -4.89 24.12
C PRO A 64 2.16 -5.27 24.05
N VAL A 65 1.88 -6.55 23.82
CA VAL A 65 0.50 -7.07 23.79
C VAL A 65 -0.23 -6.91 25.12
N ASP A 66 0.51 -6.80 26.23
CA ASP A 66 0.04 -6.56 27.59
C ASP A 66 0.05 -5.07 27.98
N ALA A 67 0.19 -4.16 27.00
CA ALA A 67 0.10 -2.72 27.24
C ALA A 67 -1.22 -2.35 27.92
N THR A 68 -1.15 -1.44 28.89
CA THR A 68 -2.33 -1.02 29.67
C THR A 68 -3.01 0.17 29.02
N THR A 69 -4.33 0.25 29.17
CA THR A 69 -5.15 1.35 28.62
C THR A 69 -5.33 2.53 29.59
N GLU A 70 -4.49 2.65 30.62
CA GLU A 70 -4.56 3.74 31.60
C GLU A 70 -4.39 5.11 30.92
N ASN A 71 -5.20 6.09 31.31
CA ASN A 71 -5.31 7.42 30.69
C ASN A 71 -5.91 7.46 29.27
N SER A 72 -6.49 6.35 28.80
CA SER A 72 -7.40 6.39 27.64
C SER A 72 -8.67 7.17 27.98
N SER A 73 -9.32 7.75 26.98
CA SER A 73 -10.54 8.54 27.16
C SER A 73 -11.59 8.25 26.08
N CYS A 74 -12.85 8.12 26.49
CA CYS A 74 -14.00 8.08 25.58
C CYS A 74 -14.44 9.47 25.08
N TYR A 75 -13.83 10.53 25.59
CA TYR A 75 -14.00 11.90 25.12
C TYR A 75 -12.86 12.80 25.62
N GLU A 76 -12.07 13.35 24.71
CA GLU A 76 -10.99 14.28 25.00
C GLU A 76 -10.98 15.40 23.97
N LYS A 77 -10.69 16.63 24.44
CA LYS A 77 -10.43 17.77 23.57
C LYS A 77 -8.94 17.83 23.28
N VAL A 78 -8.56 17.35 22.12
CA VAL A 78 -7.16 17.23 21.72
C VAL A 78 -6.75 18.52 21.01
N GLN A 79 -5.74 19.20 21.55
CA GLN A 79 -5.17 20.36 20.89
C GLN A 79 -4.26 19.89 19.75
N VAL A 80 -4.54 20.38 18.54
CA VAL A 80 -3.81 20.04 17.33
C VAL A 80 -3.42 21.36 16.66
N GLY A 81 -2.16 21.77 16.86
CA GLY A 81 -1.72 23.12 16.49
C GLY A 81 -2.47 24.20 17.29
N GLU A 82 -3.15 25.10 16.59
CA GLU A 82 -3.99 26.14 17.19
C GLU A 82 -5.47 25.72 17.34
N ASP A 83 -5.83 24.57 16.80
CA ASP A 83 -7.18 24.04 16.79
C ASP A 83 -7.42 23.02 17.90
N ILE A 84 -8.69 22.71 18.12
CA ILE A 84 -9.15 21.65 19.03
C ILE A 84 -9.99 20.68 18.23
N VAL A 85 -9.70 19.38 18.38
CA VAL A 85 -10.47 18.28 17.79
C VAL A 85 -11.11 17.50 18.95
N ASP A 86 -12.41 17.24 18.84
CA ASP A 86 -13.10 16.33 19.76
C ASP A 86 -12.75 14.88 19.37
N SER A 87 -12.25 14.10 20.32
CA SER A 87 -11.67 12.78 20.04
C SER A 87 -11.99 11.72 21.08
N GLN A 88 -11.93 10.46 20.68
CA GLN A 88 -11.66 9.35 21.60
C GLN A 88 -10.19 8.97 21.52
N VAL A 89 -9.59 8.61 22.65
CA VAL A 89 -8.15 8.38 22.73
C VAL A 89 -7.88 7.03 23.38
N LEU A 90 -7.18 6.16 22.64
CA LEU A 90 -6.61 4.94 23.17
C LEU A 90 -5.14 5.20 23.50
N GLN A 91 -4.78 5.14 24.78
CA GLN A 91 -3.40 5.23 25.25
C GLN A 91 -2.91 3.85 25.68
N LEU A 92 -1.83 3.37 25.06
CA LEU A 92 -1.19 2.10 25.36
C LEU A 92 0.12 2.37 26.10
N ASN A 93 0.17 2.06 27.40
CA ASN A 93 1.37 2.25 28.22
C ASN A 93 2.19 0.96 28.28
N PHE A 94 3.52 1.09 28.15
CA PHE A 94 4.40 -0.08 28.14
C PHE A 94 4.71 -0.51 29.59
N PRO A 95 4.31 -1.73 30.01
CA PRO A 95 4.37 -2.12 31.43
C PRO A 95 5.80 -2.20 31.98
N ASN A 96 6.78 -2.55 31.14
CA ASN A 96 8.18 -2.72 31.53
C ASN A 96 9.08 -1.54 31.11
N ASN A 97 8.51 -0.47 30.55
CA ASN A 97 9.25 0.68 30.05
C ASN A 97 8.57 1.97 30.50
N GLU A 98 8.87 2.40 31.73
CA GLU A 98 8.24 3.58 32.32
C GLU A 98 8.41 4.83 31.44
N GLY A 99 7.32 5.58 31.27
CA GLY A 99 7.29 6.79 30.43
C GLY A 99 7.11 6.51 28.93
N TRP A 100 6.99 5.25 28.52
CA TRP A 100 6.59 4.89 27.16
C TRP A 100 5.09 4.76 27.02
N ASN A 101 4.55 5.42 26.00
CA ASN A 101 3.18 5.20 25.57
C ASN A 101 2.99 5.47 24.07
N VAL A 102 1.97 4.84 23.51
CA VAL A 102 1.41 5.17 22.20
C VAL A 102 -0.01 5.67 22.42
N ARG A 103 -0.35 6.85 21.89
CA ARG A 103 -1.73 7.35 21.89
C ARG A 103 -2.25 7.34 20.47
N ILE A 104 -3.43 6.77 20.29
CA ILE A 104 -4.16 6.65 19.02
C ILE A 104 -5.44 7.45 19.16
N TYR A 105 -5.71 8.32 18.19
CA TYR A 105 -6.79 9.29 18.27
C TYR A 105 -7.82 9.05 17.18
N TYR A 106 -9.08 8.99 17.59
CA TYR A 106 -10.24 8.82 16.74
C TYR A 106 -11.09 10.08 16.74
N THR A 107 -11.68 10.44 15.60
CA THR A 107 -12.54 11.62 15.48
C THR A 107 -13.70 11.43 14.51
N GLU A 108 -14.76 12.21 14.71
CA GLU A 108 -15.89 12.40 13.77
C GLU A 108 -15.84 13.82 13.15
N ASP A 109 -14.72 14.55 13.32
CA ASP A 109 -14.61 15.95 12.90
C ASP A 109 -14.52 16.07 11.37
N ALA A 110 -15.53 16.70 10.78
CA ALA A 110 -15.65 16.89 9.33
C ALA A 110 -14.54 17.75 8.70
N ARG A 111 -13.72 18.44 9.50
CA ARG A 111 -12.53 19.17 8.98
C ARG A 111 -11.40 18.24 8.56
N LEU A 112 -11.46 16.97 8.95
CA LEU A 112 -10.51 15.93 8.56
C LEU A 112 -11.11 15.02 7.47
N ASP A 113 -11.98 15.57 6.63
CA ASP A 113 -12.71 14.88 5.56
C ASP A 113 -13.52 13.64 6.02
N VAL A 114 -13.94 13.61 7.29
CA VAL A 114 -14.78 12.55 7.84
C VAL A 114 -16.25 12.82 7.49
N ASP A 115 -16.88 11.85 6.82
CA ASP A 115 -18.29 11.92 6.43
C ASP A 115 -19.22 11.88 7.66
N PRO A 116 -20.39 12.55 7.62
CA PRO A 116 -21.34 12.51 8.74
C PRO A 116 -21.82 11.09 9.07
N GLY A 117 -21.51 10.63 10.28
CA GLY A 117 -21.84 9.28 10.76
C GLY A 117 -20.69 8.28 10.65
N ASP A 118 -19.54 8.74 10.15
CA ASP A 118 -18.30 7.98 10.10
C ASP A 118 -17.33 8.50 11.17
N TYR A 119 -16.33 7.68 11.49
CA TYR A 119 -15.19 8.07 12.32
C TYR A 119 -13.89 7.64 11.64
N ALA A 120 -12.81 8.35 11.92
CA ALA A 120 -11.48 8.04 11.40
C ALA A 120 -10.43 8.02 12.51
N LEU A 121 -9.42 7.16 12.35
CA LEU A 121 -8.16 7.27 13.08
C LEU A 121 -7.33 8.36 12.38
N TYR A 122 -7.13 9.50 13.03
CA TYR A 122 -6.51 10.66 12.38
C TYR A 122 -5.09 10.96 12.86
N GLN A 123 -4.68 10.42 14.01
CA GLN A 123 -3.37 10.70 14.59
C GLN A 123 -2.86 9.54 15.44
N VAL A 124 -1.54 9.38 15.44
CA VAL A 124 -0.81 8.53 16.39
C VAL A 124 0.34 9.35 16.97
N THR A 125 0.48 9.34 18.28
CA THR A 125 1.62 9.96 18.97
C THR A 125 2.36 8.93 19.80
N VAL A 126 3.68 9.00 19.80
CA VAL A 126 4.54 8.09 20.57
C VAL A 126 5.32 8.91 21.58
N THR A 127 5.20 8.60 22.86
CA THR A 127 6.10 9.14 23.88
C THR A 127 7.14 8.08 24.20
N ALA A 128 8.41 8.43 24.02
CA ALA A 128 9.55 7.56 24.22
C ALA A 128 10.46 8.10 25.33
N ASN A 129 10.64 7.32 26.38
CA ASN A 129 11.66 7.56 27.40
C ASN A 129 12.92 6.76 27.05
N TYR A 130 13.91 7.40 26.43
CA TYR A 130 15.11 6.69 25.96
C TYR A 130 15.88 6.00 27.09
N SER A 131 15.82 6.56 28.29
CA SER A 131 16.52 6.02 29.47
C SER A 131 15.93 4.71 29.98
N SER A 132 14.70 4.36 29.64
CA SER A 132 14.11 3.07 30.03
C SER A 132 14.49 1.92 29.08
N MET A 133 15.07 2.21 27.91
CA MET A 133 15.52 1.23 26.91
C MET A 133 16.99 1.46 26.48
N PRO A 134 17.96 1.34 27.40
CA PRO A 134 19.37 1.68 27.13
C PRO A 134 20.05 0.78 26.08
N ASP A 135 19.52 -0.42 25.84
CA ASP A 135 20.04 -1.33 24.82
C ASP A 135 19.71 -0.86 23.39
N VAL A 136 18.60 -0.13 23.24
CA VAL A 136 18.11 0.42 21.96
C VAL A 136 18.64 1.84 21.75
N PHE A 137 18.52 2.69 22.77
CA PHE A 137 18.87 4.11 22.73
C PHE A 137 20.22 4.36 23.39
N LYS A 138 21.29 4.29 22.59
CA LYS A 138 22.67 4.46 23.05
C LYS A 138 23.09 5.92 22.96
N ASP A 139 23.94 6.35 23.89
CA ASP A 139 24.53 7.69 23.88
C ASP A 139 23.46 8.80 23.88
N THR A 140 22.43 8.67 24.73
CA THR A 140 21.34 9.65 24.86
C THR A 140 21.43 10.42 26.19
N PRO A 141 20.94 11.68 26.24
CA PRO A 141 20.93 12.43 27.48
C PRO A 141 20.06 11.73 28.52
N LYS A 142 20.58 11.57 29.75
CA LYS A 142 19.86 10.87 30.82
C LYS A 142 18.53 11.57 31.15
N GLY A 143 17.46 10.78 31.24
CA GLY A 143 16.11 11.25 31.56
C GLY A 143 15.43 11.99 30.41
N HIS A 144 15.94 11.87 29.18
CA HIS A 144 15.31 12.49 28.03
C HIS A 144 14.09 11.68 27.57
N THR A 145 12.93 12.33 27.61
CA THR A 145 11.69 11.86 27.01
C THR A 145 11.38 12.72 25.80
N HIS A 146 11.03 12.06 24.69
CA HIS A 146 10.61 12.73 23.47
C HIS A 146 9.22 12.25 23.06
N THR A 147 8.39 13.16 22.56
CA THR A 147 7.08 12.83 22.01
C THR A 147 7.09 13.10 20.52
N TYR A 148 6.91 12.03 19.73
CA TYR A 148 6.71 12.09 18.30
C TYR A 148 5.24 12.33 18.01
N TYR A 149 4.95 13.30 17.15
CA TYR A 149 3.59 13.66 16.74
C TYR A 149 3.60 14.13 15.29
N SER A 150 2.49 13.91 14.61
CA SER A 150 2.23 14.52 13.30
C SER A 150 1.71 15.94 13.46
N VAL A 151 2.21 16.84 12.62
CA VAL A 151 1.60 18.15 12.42
C VAL A 151 0.41 17.95 11.49
N ILE A 152 -0.78 18.32 11.95
CA ILE A 152 -2.01 18.17 11.17
C ILE A 152 -2.29 19.49 10.46
N ASP A 153 -2.50 19.40 9.15
CA ASP A 153 -3.04 20.46 8.33
C ASP A 153 -4.48 20.11 7.96
N PHE A 154 -5.45 20.91 8.39
CA PHE A 154 -6.87 20.68 8.04
C PHE A 154 -7.17 20.95 6.56
N THR A 155 -6.25 21.57 5.82
CA THR A 155 -6.39 21.76 4.37
C THR A 155 -5.88 20.57 3.56
N ASP A 156 -5.06 19.72 4.18
CA ASP A 156 -4.55 18.46 3.63
C ASP A 156 -4.56 17.39 4.74
N PRO A 157 -5.75 16.80 5.02
CA PRO A 157 -5.91 15.86 6.12
C PRO A 157 -4.90 14.71 6.06
N PRO A 158 -4.47 14.18 7.23
CA PRO A 158 -3.43 13.18 7.29
C PRO A 158 -3.90 11.90 6.58
N PHE A 159 -2.99 11.27 5.84
CA PHE A 159 -3.28 10.06 5.04
C PHE A 159 -3.97 8.95 5.85
N ILE A 160 -3.58 8.78 7.13
CA ILE A 160 -4.20 7.80 8.03
C ILE A 160 -5.70 8.04 8.23
N ALA A 161 -6.18 9.29 8.22
CA ALA A 161 -7.61 9.58 8.33
C ALA A 161 -8.40 9.17 7.07
N ASN A 162 -7.75 9.15 5.91
CA ASN A 162 -8.36 8.77 4.63
C ASN A 162 -8.36 7.26 4.38
N ASP A 163 -7.44 6.52 5.03
CA ASP A 163 -7.37 5.06 4.90
C ASP A 163 -8.12 4.35 6.04
N GLU A 164 -8.00 4.88 7.26
CA GLU A 164 -8.45 4.23 8.48
C GLU A 164 -9.75 4.82 9.03
N TYR A 165 -10.82 4.69 8.24
CA TYR A 165 -12.14 5.19 8.58
C TYR A 165 -13.24 4.16 8.33
N THR A 166 -14.34 4.28 9.08
CA THR A 166 -15.58 3.51 8.83
C THR A 166 -16.77 4.15 9.53
N LYS A 167 -17.95 3.58 9.32
CA LYS A 167 -19.20 4.03 9.94
C LYS A 167 -19.20 3.80 11.44
N VAL A 168 -19.76 4.74 12.19
CA VAL A 168 -20.05 4.54 13.61
C VAL A 168 -20.98 3.34 13.77
N GLY A 169 -20.54 2.37 14.56
CA GLY A 169 -21.24 1.10 14.76
C GLY A 169 -20.72 -0.06 13.91
N ASP A 170 -19.88 0.20 12.90
CA ASP A 170 -19.14 -0.82 12.15
C ASP A 170 -17.71 -0.97 12.74
N CYS A 171 -17.05 -2.07 12.40
CA CYS A 171 -15.69 -2.39 12.81
C CYS A 171 -14.79 -2.37 11.58
N LEU A 172 -13.70 -1.62 11.62
CA LEU A 172 -12.70 -1.64 10.54
C LEU A 172 -11.76 -2.84 10.73
N TYR A 173 -11.43 -3.53 9.64
CA TYR A 173 -10.53 -4.68 9.62
C TYR A 173 -9.53 -4.58 8.47
N CYS A 174 -8.23 -4.55 8.79
CA CYS A 174 -7.11 -4.53 7.85
C CYS A 174 -6.16 -5.69 8.18
N PRO A 175 -6.23 -6.82 7.47
CA PRO A 175 -5.26 -7.90 7.61
C PRO A 175 -3.84 -7.46 7.28
N ASP A 176 -3.67 -6.62 6.25
CA ASP A 176 -2.35 -6.26 5.76
C ASP A 176 -1.64 -5.23 6.65
N SER A 177 -0.32 -5.11 6.47
CA SER A 177 0.49 -4.18 7.23
C SER A 177 0.48 -2.80 6.59
N GLN A 178 -0.09 -1.82 7.28
CA GLN A 178 -0.15 -0.43 6.83
C GLN A 178 0.84 0.43 7.62
N ALA A 179 1.57 1.30 6.94
CA ALA A 179 2.61 2.12 7.57
C ALA A 179 2.32 3.61 7.40
N TYR A 180 2.30 4.33 8.52
CA TYR A 180 2.01 5.76 8.58
C TYR A 180 3.18 6.53 9.16
N ILE A 181 3.48 7.68 8.55
CA ILE A 181 4.52 8.59 9.01
C ILE A 181 3.95 9.41 10.17
N ILE A 182 4.64 9.37 11.32
CA ILE A 182 4.32 10.22 12.46
C ILE A 182 5.04 11.56 12.29
N ASN A 183 6.34 11.51 11.99
CA ASN A 183 7.13 12.71 11.72
C ASN A 183 8.21 12.40 10.68
N GLU A 184 8.36 13.28 9.71
CA GLU A 184 9.48 13.29 8.76
C GLU A 184 10.16 14.65 8.68
N ASP A 185 9.57 15.69 9.31
CA ASP A 185 10.12 17.03 9.30
C ASP A 185 11.18 17.19 10.41
N PRO A 186 12.46 17.41 10.05
CA PRO A 186 13.53 17.59 11.03
C PRO A 186 13.35 18.82 11.93
N HIS A 187 12.48 19.77 11.56
CA HIS A 187 12.14 20.92 12.42
C HIS A 187 11.23 20.56 13.60
N HIS A 188 10.42 19.50 13.45
CA HIS A 188 9.45 19.06 14.46
C HIS A 188 9.97 17.89 15.32
N GLY A 189 11.08 17.27 14.92
CA GLY A 189 11.75 16.24 15.69
C GLY A 189 12.50 15.25 14.80
N PRO A 190 13.09 14.20 15.40
CA PRO A 190 13.64 13.10 14.62
C PRO A 190 12.52 12.30 13.92
N PRO A 191 12.85 11.61 12.80
CA PRO A 191 11.86 10.84 12.04
C PRO A 191 11.21 9.72 12.84
N ALA A 192 9.93 9.47 12.61
CA ALA A 192 9.20 8.34 13.18
C ALA A 192 8.05 7.87 12.29
N SER A 193 7.79 6.57 12.34
CA SER A 193 6.62 5.94 11.72
C SER A 193 6.07 4.81 12.58
N VAL A 194 4.80 4.50 12.34
CA VAL A 194 4.07 3.39 12.96
C VAL A 194 3.58 2.46 11.87
N SER A 195 3.61 1.16 12.13
CA SER A 195 2.97 0.15 11.30
C SER A 195 1.90 -0.57 12.10
N LEU A 196 0.71 -0.69 11.52
CA LEU A 196 -0.44 -1.43 12.06
C LEU A 196 -0.62 -2.67 11.21
N THR A 197 -0.75 -3.84 11.83
CA THR A 197 -0.91 -5.12 11.13
C THR A 197 -1.99 -5.95 11.79
N ASN A 198 -2.79 -6.64 10.98
CA ASN A 198 -3.97 -7.38 11.46
C ASN A 198 -4.86 -6.53 12.36
N LEU A 199 -5.10 -5.29 11.91
CA LEU A 199 -5.85 -4.28 12.61
C LEU A 199 -7.33 -4.66 12.58
N GLN A 200 -7.95 -4.67 13.75
CA GLN A 200 -9.39 -4.76 13.92
C GLN A 200 -9.80 -3.74 14.97
N MET A 201 -10.47 -2.67 14.57
CA MET A 201 -10.76 -1.57 15.49
C MET A 201 -12.17 -1.00 15.35
N GLN A 202 -12.67 -0.52 16.48
CA GLN A 202 -13.91 0.21 16.55
C GLN A 202 -13.83 1.29 17.64
N ALA A 203 -14.15 2.52 17.27
CA ALA A 203 -14.32 3.64 18.19
C ALA A 203 -15.81 4.04 18.25
N TYR A 204 -16.15 4.95 19.15
CA TYR A 204 -17.52 5.45 19.35
C TYR A 204 -18.54 4.33 19.61
N MET A 205 -18.08 3.25 20.26
CA MET A 205 -18.93 2.09 20.56
C MET A 205 -20.04 2.43 21.54
N THR A 206 -21.17 1.76 21.36
CA THR A 206 -22.31 1.77 22.30
C THR A 206 -22.73 0.36 22.72
N GLY A 207 -22.09 -0.66 22.17
CA GLY A 207 -22.32 -2.09 22.47
C GLY A 207 -21.04 -2.77 22.94
N ASP A 208 -21.17 -4.02 23.39
CA ASP A 208 -20.06 -4.78 24.01
C ASP A 208 -19.17 -5.51 22.99
N ASP A 209 -19.73 -5.79 21.82
CA ASP A 209 -19.10 -6.55 20.74
C ASP A 209 -18.82 -5.65 19.53
N PHE A 210 -17.88 -6.11 18.70
CA PHE A 210 -17.63 -5.47 17.41
C PHE A 210 -18.90 -5.45 16.56
N GLY A 211 -19.05 -4.36 15.84
CA GLY A 211 -20.05 -4.17 14.82
C GLY A 211 -19.82 -5.03 13.59
N LYS A 212 -20.50 -4.64 12.51
CA LYS A 212 -20.28 -5.28 11.21
C LYS A 212 -18.86 -4.97 10.73
N ILE A 213 -18.15 -6.01 10.31
CA ILE A 213 -16.79 -5.86 9.76
C ILE A 213 -16.86 -5.18 8.38
N VAL A 214 -16.03 -4.16 8.21
CA VAL A 214 -15.72 -3.47 6.96
C VAL A 214 -14.22 -3.60 6.73
N THR A 215 -13.82 -4.04 5.56
CA THR A 215 -12.40 -4.15 5.20
C THR A 215 -11.90 -2.81 4.70
N CYS A 216 -10.68 -2.40 5.05
CA CYS A 216 -10.14 -1.11 4.62
C CYS A 216 -9.78 -1.07 3.13
N ALA A 217 -9.71 0.16 2.60
CA ALA A 217 -9.60 0.44 1.17
C ALA A 217 -8.33 -0.13 0.53
N GLU A 218 -7.19 -0.17 1.24
CA GLU A 218 -5.93 -0.71 0.71
C GLU A 218 -6.05 -2.22 0.39
N ASP A 219 -6.80 -2.96 1.23
CA ASP A 219 -7.13 -4.36 1.03
C ASP A 219 -8.29 -4.58 0.03
N GLU A 220 -9.12 -3.55 -0.21
CA GLU A 220 -10.18 -3.59 -1.21
C GLU A 220 -9.69 -3.25 -2.64
N ASN A 221 -8.48 -2.71 -2.80
CA ASN A 221 -8.05 -2.13 -4.06
C ASN A 221 -7.54 -3.15 -5.10
N GLU A 222 -8.39 -3.37 -6.11
CA GLU A 222 -8.22 -3.00 -7.53
C GLU A 222 -6.98 -3.42 -8.35
N LEU A 223 -5.88 -3.85 -7.73
CA LEU A 223 -4.67 -4.28 -8.45
C LEU A 223 -4.88 -5.57 -9.24
N ASP A 224 -5.94 -6.34 -8.93
CA ASP A 224 -6.32 -7.51 -9.71
C ASP A 224 -7.41 -7.26 -10.76
N LEU A 225 -8.22 -6.19 -10.66
CA LEU A 225 -9.33 -6.04 -11.59
C LEU A 225 -8.84 -5.66 -12.99
N VAL A 226 -7.91 -4.70 -13.09
CA VAL A 226 -7.41 -4.21 -14.39
C VAL A 226 -6.62 -5.30 -15.14
N PRO A 227 -5.62 -5.98 -14.54
CA PRO A 227 -4.90 -7.05 -15.23
C PRO A 227 -5.79 -8.23 -15.61
N VAL A 228 -6.78 -8.59 -14.79
CA VAL A 228 -7.73 -9.68 -15.08
C VAL A 228 -8.62 -9.32 -16.26
N ILE A 229 -9.18 -8.10 -16.30
CA ILE A 229 -10.01 -7.65 -17.44
C ILE A 229 -9.19 -7.61 -18.72
N VAL A 230 -7.97 -7.06 -18.67
CA VAL A 230 -7.08 -6.98 -19.85
C VAL A 230 -6.71 -8.38 -20.36
N SER A 231 -6.43 -9.33 -19.46
CA SER A 231 -6.15 -10.73 -19.79
C SER A 231 -7.34 -11.41 -20.48
N CYS A 232 -8.56 -11.22 -19.96
CA CYS A 232 -9.77 -11.80 -20.55
C CYS A 232 -10.06 -11.25 -21.96
N ILE A 233 -9.90 -9.94 -22.18
CA ILE A 233 -10.11 -9.33 -23.50
C ILE A 233 -9.08 -9.84 -24.50
N LEU A 234 -7.80 -9.88 -24.12
CA LEU A 234 -6.73 -10.36 -24.98
C LEU A 234 -6.93 -11.83 -25.37
N ALA A 235 -7.27 -12.69 -24.40
CA ALA A 235 -7.57 -14.10 -24.66
C ALA A 235 -8.78 -14.27 -25.59
N GLY A 236 -9.84 -13.48 -25.38
CA GLY A 236 -11.03 -13.48 -26.23
C GLY A 236 -10.74 -13.08 -27.68
N LEU A 237 -9.93 -12.04 -27.89
CA LEU A 237 -9.53 -11.58 -29.23
C LEU A 237 -8.66 -12.61 -29.95
N VAL A 238 -7.71 -13.25 -29.26
CA VAL A 238 -6.88 -14.31 -29.84
C VAL A 238 -7.74 -15.50 -30.25
N LEU A 239 -8.67 -15.93 -29.39
CA LEU A 239 -9.57 -17.03 -29.72
C LEU A 239 -10.46 -16.68 -30.93
N PHE A 240 -11.01 -15.47 -30.96
CA PHE A 240 -11.84 -15.00 -32.07
C PHE A 240 -11.05 -14.97 -33.38
N THR A 241 -9.83 -14.44 -33.39
CA THR A 241 -8.99 -14.41 -34.60
C THR A 241 -8.61 -15.80 -35.07
N LEU A 242 -8.31 -16.74 -34.15
CA LEU A 242 -8.05 -18.14 -34.50
C LEU A 242 -9.28 -18.83 -35.12
N VAL A 243 -10.47 -18.62 -34.56
CA VAL A 243 -11.71 -19.18 -35.13
C VAL A 243 -12.00 -18.57 -36.50
N ALA A 244 -11.89 -17.25 -36.64
CA ALA A 244 -12.07 -16.57 -37.92
C ALA A 244 -11.07 -17.08 -38.98
N TYR A 245 -9.79 -17.23 -38.61
CA TYR A 245 -8.76 -17.81 -39.47
C TYR A 245 -9.07 -19.25 -39.85
N PHE A 246 -9.52 -20.08 -38.90
CA PHE A 246 -9.85 -21.47 -39.17
C PHE A 246 -11.05 -21.61 -40.11
N VAL A 247 -12.09 -20.79 -39.91
CA VAL A 247 -13.26 -20.74 -40.81
C VAL A 247 -12.86 -20.25 -42.20
N TYR A 248 -12.06 -19.18 -42.28
CA TYR A 248 -11.53 -18.67 -43.53
C TYR A 248 -10.72 -19.75 -44.28
N ARG A 249 -9.80 -20.42 -43.58
CA ARG A 249 -8.97 -21.49 -44.14
C ARG A 249 -9.77 -22.73 -44.52
N ALA A 250 -10.80 -23.10 -43.76
CA ALA A 250 -11.67 -24.24 -44.07
C ALA A 250 -12.65 -23.95 -45.24
N ARG A 251 -12.93 -22.67 -45.51
CA ARG A 251 -13.80 -22.22 -46.61
C ARG A 251 -13.04 -21.87 -47.88
N LEU A 252 -11.72 -21.72 -47.81
CA LEU A 252 -10.88 -21.58 -48.99
C LEU A 252 -10.78 -22.93 -49.71
N PRO A 253 -11.28 -23.03 -50.97
CA PRO A 253 -11.01 -24.18 -51.82
C PRO A 253 -9.50 -24.30 -52.07
N ILE A 254 -8.99 -25.53 -52.14
CA ILE A 254 -7.58 -25.86 -52.44
C ILE A 254 -7.12 -25.24 -53.78
N ASP A 255 -8.05 -24.82 -54.63
CA ASP A 255 -7.80 -24.32 -55.99
C ASP A 255 -7.13 -22.93 -56.06
N ILE A 256 -7.00 -22.17 -54.96
CA ILE A 256 -6.32 -20.85 -54.95
C ILE A 256 -4.91 -20.91 -54.34
N LEU A 257 -4.60 -21.94 -53.54
CA LEU A 257 -3.24 -22.13 -53.00
C LEU A 257 -2.22 -22.61 -54.05
N ASN A 258 -2.67 -22.95 -55.26
CA ASN A 258 -1.84 -23.36 -56.39
C ASN A 258 -1.56 -22.21 -57.40
N ILE A 259 -2.07 -20.99 -57.16
CA ILE A 259 -1.85 -19.84 -58.04
C ILE A 259 -0.65 -19.00 -57.58
N THR A 260 -0.31 -19.03 -56.28
CA THR A 260 0.85 -18.28 -55.76
C THR A 260 2.20 -18.90 -56.12
N GLU A 261 2.25 -20.10 -56.69
CA GLU A 261 3.51 -20.70 -57.17
C GLU A 261 3.83 -20.31 -58.63
N GLN A 262 2.85 -19.84 -59.42
CA GLN A 262 3.10 -19.39 -60.80
C GLN A 262 3.50 -17.91 -60.91
N GLU A 263 3.20 -17.08 -59.93
CA GLU A 263 3.50 -15.63 -59.99
C GLU A 263 4.96 -15.28 -59.62
N PHE A 264 5.78 -16.22 -59.15
CA PHE A 264 7.19 -15.97 -58.85
C PHE A 264 8.17 -16.31 -59.99
N GLU A 265 7.73 -16.94 -61.08
CA GLU A 265 8.61 -17.30 -62.22
C GLU A 265 8.63 -16.27 -63.36
N GLU A 266 7.68 -15.33 -63.45
CA GLU A 266 7.64 -14.34 -64.54
C GLU A 266 8.50 -13.08 -64.28
N ASP A 267 8.82 -12.75 -63.03
CA ASP A 267 9.59 -11.53 -62.71
C ASP A 267 11.11 -11.66 -62.98
N GLU A 268 11.64 -12.87 -63.24
CA GLU A 268 13.08 -13.06 -63.45
C GLU A 268 13.53 -12.86 -64.92
N TYR A 269 12.61 -12.90 -65.89
CA TYR A 269 12.96 -12.80 -67.32
C TYR A 269 13.06 -11.35 -67.85
N GLU A 270 12.36 -10.37 -67.26
CA GLU A 270 12.46 -8.97 -67.71
C GLU A 270 13.73 -8.26 -67.21
N LEU A 271 14.27 -8.63 -66.04
CA LEU A 271 15.45 -7.96 -65.48
C LEU A 271 16.77 -8.34 -66.19
N HIS A 272 16.80 -9.48 -66.89
CA HIS A 272 18.00 -9.95 -67.59
C HIS A 272 18.20 -9.33 -68.98
N HIS A 273 17.14 -8.82 -69.62
CA HIS A 273 17.25 -8.20 -70.95
C HIS A 273 17.65 -6.72 -70.90
N GLU A 274 17.43 -6.02 -69.78
CA GLU A 274 17.76 -4.58 -69.66
C GLU A 274 19.23 -4.34 -69.25
N LYS A 275 19.84 -5.25 -68.48
CA LYS A 275 21.22 -5.06 -67.99
C LYS A 275 22.32 -5.36 -69.02
N GLN A 276 22.00 -6.02 -70.13
CA GLN A 276 22.99 -6.30 -71.20
C GLN A 276 23.19 -5.16 -72.20
N GLN A 277 22.28 -4.18 -72.27
CA GLN A 277 22.42 -3.04 -73.20
C GLN A 277 23.08 -1.79 -72.57
N LEU A 278 23.18 -1.72 -71.25
CA LEU A 278 23.81 -0.60 -70.54
C LEU A 278 25.30 -0.83 -70.20
N HIS A 279 25.84 -2.02 -70.49
CA HIS A 279 27.25 -2.36 -70.21
C HIS A 279 28.23 -2.01 -71.35
N GLU A 280 27.77 -1.40 -72.45
CA GLU A 280 28.62 -1.13 -73.64
C GLU A 280 28.89 0.35 -73.95
N ASN A 281 28.46 1.30 -73.09
CA ASN A 281 28.77 2.72 -73.28
C ASN A 281 29.02 3.45 -71.95
N GLY A 282 30.29 3.62 -71.56
CA GLY A 282 30.66 4.62 -70.55
C GLY A 282 31.77 4.24 -69.57
N GLN A 283 32.93 3.79 -70.06
CA GLN A 283 34.17 3.85 -69.27
C GLN A 283 34.67 5.31 -69.15
N GLY A 284 34.94 5.78 -67.93
CA GLY A 284 35.68 7.01 -67.66
C GLY A 284 35.38 7.58 -66.25
N GLN A 285 36.00 7.06 -65.19
CA GLN A 285 37.20 7.61 -64.52
C GLN A 285 36.98 8.80 -63.55
N ILE A 286 37.31 8.54 -62.27
CA ILE A 286 38.11 9.35 -61.29
C ILE A 286 37.37 10.21 -60.23
N ASN A 287 37.36 9.66 -59.00
CA ASN A 287 37.89 10.14 -57.69
C ASN A 287 37.68 11.56 -57.10
N ASN A 288 37.60 11.52 -55.74
CA ASN A 288 37.87 12.52 -54.68
C ASN A 288 36.74 13.52 -54.39
N GLY A 289 36.41 13.93 -53.16
CA GLY A 289 36.98 13.79 -51.81
C GLY A 289 36.49 14.98 -50.94
N PHE A 290 36.67 14.89 -49.61
CA PHE A 290 36.50 15.93 -48.54
C PHE A 290 35.08 16.21 -47.99
N HIS A 291 34.80 15.97 -46.68
CA HIS A 291 35.07 16.79 -45.46
C HIS A 291 34.36 18.16 -45.50
N GLU A 292 33.74 18.75 -44.47
CA GLU A 292 33.58 18.53 -43.02
C GLU A 292 32.65 19.67 -42.50
N GLN A 293 32.04 19.49 -41.30
CA GLN A 293 31.55 20.52 -40.35
C GLN A 293 30.41 21.46 -40.81
N GLU A 294 29.45 21.88 -39.97
CA GLU A 294 29.57 22.70 -38.76
C GLU A 294 28.18 22.77 -38.05
N GLN A 295 28.02 22.19 -36.84
CA GLN A 295 27.82 22.84 -35.53
C GLN A 295 26.60 23.76 -35.27
N ARG A 296 25.93 23.43 -34.14
CA ARG A 296 25.33 24.26 -33.07
C ARG A 296 24.15 25.19 -33.43
N TYR A 297 23.09 25.29 -32.63
CA TYR A 297 22.99 25.29 -31.16
C TYR A 297 21.91 24.36 -30.62
#